data_AF-A0A7V0IG60-F1
#
_entry.id   AF-A0A7V0IG60-F1
#
_cell.length_a   1.000
_cell.length_b   1.000
_cell.length_c   1.000
_cell.angle_alpha   90.00
_cell.angle_beta   90.00
_cell.angle_gamma   90.00
#
_symmetry.space_group_name_H-M   'P 1'
#
loop_
_entity.id
_entity.type
_entity.pdbx_description
1 polymer ?
#
loop_
_entity_poly.entity_id
_entity_poly.type
_entity_poly.pdbx_seq_one_letter_code
_entity_poly.pdbx_strand_id
1 'polypeptide(L)' 'MAYELNYTHRVAVGVYVFDGEGRLLLLKRRNPPLVFAPPGGRLVRDEDPREGARREVKEEAGIDVK' A
#
# COMPACT_ATOMS: atom_id res chain seq x y z
N MET A 1 -14.92 3.68 -25.33
CA MET A 1 -15.76 4.46 -24.39
C MET A 1 -15.69 3.76 -23.04
N ALA A 2 -14.69 4.06 -22.22
CA ALA A 2 -14.60 3.50 -20.88
C ALA A 2 -15.60 4.26 -20.01
N TYR A 3 -16.61 3.57 -19.48
CA TYR A 3 -17.56 4.13 -18.53
C TYR A 3 -16.78 4.68 -17.33
N GLU A 4 -16.90 5.96 -17.02
CA GLU A 4 -16.36 6.53 -15.77
C GLU A 4 -17.10 5.88 -14.60
N LEU A 5 -16.44 4.92 -13.97
CA LEU A 5 -16.95 4.25 -12.78
C LEU A 5 -16.90 5.24 -11.61
N ASN A 6 -18.06 5.80 -11.24
CA ASN A 6 -18.21 6.65 -10.07
C ASN A 6 -18.17 5.81 -8.79
N TYR A 7 -17.00 5.75 -8.16
CA TYR A 7 -16.84 5.16 -6.83
C TYR A 7 -17.36 6.13 -5.76
N THR A 8 -18.18 5.65 -4.81
CA THR A 8 -18.60 6.44 -3.64
C THR A 8 -17.44 6.68 -2.66
N HIS A 9 -16.45 5.78 -2.67
CA HIS A 9 -15.28 5.81 -1.78
C HIS A 9 -14.04 5.29 -2.51
N ARG A 10 -12.87 5.69 -2.04
CA ARG A 10 -11.59 5.07 -2.43
C ARG A 10 -11.12 4.19 -1.28
N VAL A 11 -10.80 2.94 -1.58
CA VAL A 11 -10.26 1.99 -0.60
C VAL A 11 -8.76 1.90 -0.79
N ALA A 12 -8.03 1.89 0.32
CA ALA A 12 -6.58 1.81 0.34
C ALA A 12 -6.12 0.95 1.51
N VAL A 13 -4.93 0.38 1.39
CA VAL A 13 -4.25 -0.39 2.43
C VAL A 13 -3.00 0.34 2.89
N GLY A 14 -2.67 0.22 4.17
CA GLY A 14 -1.39 0.60 4.75
C GLY A 14 -0.82 -0.59 5.52
N VAL A 15 0.46 -0.89 5.31
CA VAL A 15 1.05 -2.15 5.78
C VAL A 15 2.18 -1.90 6.77
N TYR A 16 2.01 -2.35 8.00
CA TYR A 16 3.02 -2.26 9.05
C TYR A 16 3.85 -3.53 9.07
N VAL A 17 5.04 -3.47 8.48
CA VAL A 17 5.96 -4.62 8.39
C VAL A 17 7.04 -4.49 9.46
N PHE A 18 7.15 -5.51 10.31
CA PHE A 18 8.19 -5.61 11.33
C PHE A 18 9.24 -6.65 10.91
N ASP A 19 10.51 -6.35 11.16
CA ASP A 19 11.57 -7.35 11.05
C ASP A 19 11.66 -8.23 12.31
N GLY A 20 12.60 -9.18 12.32
CA GLY A 20 12.81 -10.09 13.46
C GLY A 20 13.32 -9.41 14.73
N GLU A 21 13.78 -8.16 14.65
CA GLU A 21 14.20 -7.34 15.78
C GLU A 21 13.10 -6.38 16.25
N GLY A 22 11.92 -6.43 15.64
CA GLY A 22 10.78 -5.57 15.97
C GLY A 22 10.89 -4.14 15.41
N ARG A 23 11.78 -3.88 14.46
CA ARG A 23 11.86 -2.56 13.78
C ARG A 23 10.78 -2.46 12.71
N LEU A 24 10.17 -1.28 12.58
CA LEU A 24 9.11 -1.00 11.59
C LEU A 24 9.71 -0.47 10.29
N LEU A 25 9.28 -1.04 9.16
CA LEU A 25 9.56 -0.50 7.83
C LEU A 25 8.75 0.79 7.58
N LEU A 26 9.46 1.88 7.27
CA LEU A 26 8.86 3.14 6.82
C LEU A 26 9.54 3.62 5.54
N LEU A 27 8.74 4.15 4.62
CA LEU A 27 9.18 4.74 3.38
C LEU A 27 9.21 6.27 3.50
N LYS A 28 10.29 6.89 3.02
CA LYS A 28 10.36 8.35 2.90
C LYS A 28 9.66 8.78 1.62
N ARG A 29 8.49 9.39 1.75
CA ARG A 29 7.70 9.85 0.60
C ARG A 29 8.47 10.93 -0.17
N ARG A 30 8.51 10.78 -1.50
CA ARG A 30 9.06 11.79 -2.42
C ARG A 30 8.03 12.84 -2.81
N ASN A 31 6.75 12.53 -2.65
CA ASN A 31 5.63 13.42 -2.96
C ASN A 31 5.01 13.96 -1.66
N PRO A 32 4.54 15.23 -1.64
CA PRO A 32 3.87 15.79 -0.48
C PRO A 32 2.69 14.93 0.03
N PRO A 33 2.48 14.85 1.35
CA PRO A 33 3.38 15.37 2.38
C PRO A 33 4.68 14.55 2.46
N LEU A 34 5.82 15.23 2.63
CA LEU A 34 7.16 14.64 2.68
C LEU A 34 7.43 14.00 4.05
N VAL A 35 6.63 12.99 4.39
CA VAL A 35 6.67 12.28 5.67
C VAL A 35 7.16 10.85 5.50
N PHE A 36 7.57 10.24 6.61
CA PHE A 36 7.71 8.79 6.68
C PHE A 36 6.34 8.14 6.85
N ALA A 37 6.07 7.10 6.08
CA ALA A 37 4.81 6.37 6.10
C ALA A 37 5.05 4.87 5.87
N PRO A 38 4.17 3.98 6.36
CA PRO A 38 4.21 2.58 5.95
C PRO A 38 4.01 2.46 4.43
N PRO A 39 4.50 1.37 3.80
CA PRO A 39 4.11 1.01 2.44
C PRO A 39 2.59 0.90 2.31
N GLY A 40 2.06 1.23 1.14
CA GLY A 40 0.65 1.06 0.87
C GLY A 40 0.12 1.94 -0.24
N GLY A 41 -1.05 1.56 -0.72
CA GLY A 41 -1.65 2.21 -1.87
C GLY A 41 -3.12 1.87 -2.02
N ARG A 42 -3.66 2.31 -3.17
CA ARG A 42 -5.08 2.14 -3.46
C ARG A 42 -5.33 0.72 -3.93
N LEU A 43 -6.43 0.15 -3.47
CA LEU A 43 -6.89 -1.13 -4.01
C LEU A 43 -7.51 -0.91 -5.40
N VAL A 44 -7.30 -1.90 -6.27
CA VAL A 44 -8.08 -2.05 -7.48
C VAL A 44 -9.48 -2.54 -7.11
N ARG A 45 -10.47 -2.29 -7.97
CA ARG A 45 -11.84 -2.76 -7.74
C ARG A 45 -11.87 -4.27 -7.54
N ASP A 46 -12.59 -4.70 -6.50
CA ASP A 46 -12.78 -6.10 -6.12
C ASP A 46 -11.46 -6.85 -5.81
N GLU A 47 -10.34 -6.13 -5.61
CA GLU A 47 -9.06 -6.69 -5.15
C GLU A 47 -9.18 -7.12 -3.68
N ASP A 48 -8.70 -8.33 -3.36
CA ASP A 48 -8.61 -8.78 -1.98
C ASP A 48 -7.63 -7.87 -1.20
N PRO A 49 -8.03 -7.33 -0.03
CA PRO A 49 -7.16 -6.42 0.72
C PRO A 49 -5.81 -7.01 1.13
N ARG A 50 -5.70 -8.32 1.34
CA ARG A 50 -4.42 -8.97 1.68
C ARG A 50 -3.55 -9.11 0.45
N GLU A 51 -4.12 -9.45 -0.70
CA GLU A 51 -3.38 -9.48 -1.96
C GLU A 51 -2.86 -8.09 -2.34
N GLY A 52 -3.71 -7.07 -2.26
CA GLY A 52 -3.30 -5.69 -2.48
C GLY A 52 -2.22 -5.22 -1.51
N ALA A 53 -2.32 -5.58 -0.22
CA ALA A 53 -1.28 -5.27 0.76
C ALA A 53 0.08 -5.91 0.39
N ARG A 54 0.11 -7.19 -0.02
CA ARG A 54 1.35 -7.84 -0.47
C ARG A 54 1.92 -7.18 -1.71
N ARG A 55 1.07 -6.86 -2.70
CA ARG A 55 1.44 -6.19 -3.94
C ARG A 55 2.11 -4.84 -3.66
N GLU A 56 1.48 -3.99 -2.86
CA GLU A 56 2.01 -2.66 -2.54
C GLU A 56 3.37 -2.73 -1.82
N VAL A 57 3.54 -3.65 -0.85
CA VAL A 57 4.84 -3.84 -0.18
C VAL A 57 5.90 -4.30 -1.18
N LYS A 58 5.54 -5.21 -2.11
CA LYS A 58 6.47 -5.68 -3.13
C LYS A 58 6.87 -4.58 -4.11
N GLU A 59 5.92 -3.77 -4.55
CA GLU A 59 6.14 -2.68 -5.51
C GLU A 59 6.96 -1.53 -4.91
N GLU A 60 6.64 -1.10 -3.68
CA GLU A 60 7.26 0.08 -3.07
C GLU A 60 8.56 -0.23 -2.32
N ALA A 61 8.72 -1.45 -1.79
CA ALA A 61 9.86 -1.84 -0.96
C ALA A 61 10.64 -3.06 -1.47
N GLY A 62 10.15 -3.78 -2.49
CA GLY A 62 10.81 -4.98 -3.03
C GLY A 62 10.71 -6.24 -2.15
N ILE A 63 9.98 -6.17 -1.04
CA ILE A 63 9.92 -7.21 0.00
C ILE A 63 8.68 -8.09 -0.20
N ASP A 64 8.83 -9.40 -0.02
CA ASP A 64 7.72 -10.35 0.03
C ASP A 64 7.25 -10.56 1.48
N VAL A 65 5.94 -10.43 1.71
CA VAL A 65 5.32 -10.54 3.05
C VAL A 65 4.21 -11.61 3.07
N LYS A 66 4.09 -12.30 4.21
CA LYS A 66 3.17 -13.44 4.44
C LYS A 66 1.88 -13.04 5.17
#